data_AF-A0A1Z8S1D2-F1
#
_entry.id   AF-A0A1Z8S1D2-F1
#
_cell.length_a   1.000
_cell.length_b   1.000
_cell.length_c   1.000
_cell.angle_alpha   90.00
_cell.angle_beta   90.00
_cell.angle_gamma   90.00
#
_symmetry.space_group_name_H-M   'P 1'
#
loop_
_entity.id
_entity.type
_entity.pdbx_description
1 polymer ?
#
loop_
_entity_poly.entity_id
_entity_poly.type
_entity_poly.pdbx_seq_one_letter_code
_entity_poly.pdbx_strand_id
1 'polypeptide(L)'
;MNKVPYIINENSLTIFWEGKPYTLRKDHVNFNVAKSAILEARYDDLGDLLDIAKAVEDFVQGDVEVKDEVVYYKGHRLHGVVVDKLLEMLRAGMKDSAPLVNFITRLQSNPSANSVNELYSFMSYKSLPNTPEGKILGYKGVQSDFWSNTGNADTIVLQGQTNERHQIFNGVGETIEVARRCVDDNKDHHCSFGLHIGSYDYANNWAGEDGRLLIVEFDPEDAVSVPTDCDFQKLRVSKYRVVSDITDTRKELDKPVYEANKPIYGSNDADLEVDYDEDYDEDDYVDEDDSDFEQESTPQSLFVDSDEEPIINGCGDDSDDDYDFGDADDEPEVILPEGYDDPAFDGDEGSGQNVDKTKSDSQDMIDLAIKNYVQKKFELGIKPTIKNIADLKICRNNSVRCKEIGFLVEKLGFQVEDNSNKIFSDLQINGN
;
A
#
# COMPACT_ATOMS: atom_id res chain seq x y z
N MET A 1 -11.07 29.26 -34.56
CA MET A 1 -10.16 29.00 -35.71
C MET A 1 -10.91 28.49 -36.95
N ASN A 2 -10.18 28.10 -38.02
CA ASN A 2 -10.70 27.26 -39.10
C ASN A 2 -11.04 25.84 -38.59
N LYS A 3 -12.00 25.16 -39.23
CA LYS A 3 -12.35 23.77 -38.92
C LYS A 3 -11.18 22.82 -39.18
N VAL A 4 -10.83 22.00 -38.18
CA VAL A 4 -9.72 21.04 -38.25
C VAL A 4 -10.16 19.74 -38.94
N PRO A 5 -9.36 19.13 -39.84
CA PRO A 5 -9.63 17.80 -40.37
C PRO A 5 -9.35 16.72 -39.32
N TYR A 6 -10.23 15.72 -39.20
CA TYR A 6 -10.07 14.61 -38.27
C TYR A 6 -10.64 13.30 -38.81
N ILE A 7 -10.25 12.18 -38.18
CA ILE A 7 -10.76 10.83 -38.40
C ILE A 7 -11.07 10.25 -37.02
N ILE A 8 -12.32 9.81 -36.80
CA ILE A 8 -12.76 9.14 -35.56
C ILE A 8 -13.12 7.68 -35.88
N ASN A 9 -12.44 6.77 -35.18
CA ASN A 9 -12.76 5.35 -35.10
C ASN A 9 -13.08 5.00 -33.63
N GLU A 10 -13.62 3.81 -33.38
CA GLU A 10 -13.98 3.36 -32.02
C GLU A 10 -12.79 3.34 -31.03
N ASN A 11 -11.57 3.13 -31.55
CA ASN A 11 -10.34 2.97 -30.77
C ASN A 11 -9.31 4.10 -30.97
N SER A 12 -9.56 5.07 -31.86
CA SER A 12 -8.58 6.10 -32.21
C SER A 12 -9.20 7.37 -32.81
N LEU A 13 -8.66 8.52 -32.46
CA LEU A 13 -8.98 9.86 -32.96
C LEU A 13 -7.71 10.46 -33.56
N THR A 14 -7.66 10.60 -34.88
CA THR A 14 -6.56 11.25 -35.60
C THR A 14 -6.97 12.65 -36.02
N ILE A 15 -6.14 13.66 -35.73
CA ILE A 15 -6.44 15.08 -35.94
C ILE A 15 -5.28 15.72 -36.73
N PHE A 16 -5.59 16.51 -37.75
CA PHE A 16 -4.59 17.17 -38.60
C PHE A 16 -4.39 18.63 -38.17
N TRP A 17 -3.46 18.84 -37.23
CA TRP A 17 -3.15 20.15 -36.65
C TRP A 17 -1.81 20.67 -37.19
N GLU A 18 -1.75 21.95 -37.57
CA GLU A 18 -0.56 22.59 -38.18
C GLU A 18 0.13 21.79 -39.31
N GLY A 19 -0.66 21.02 -40.08
CA GLY A 19 -0.17 20.18 -41.17
C GLY A 19 0.44 18.83 -40.75
N LYS A 20 0.41 18.48 -39.46
CA LYS A 20 0.84 17.18 -38.93
C LYS A 20 -0.37 16.34 -38.47
N PRO A 21 -0.37 15.01 -38.70
CA PRO A 21 -1.34 14.11 -38.10
C PRO A 21 -0.94 13.73 -36.67
N TYR A 22 -1.81 13.98 -35.71
CA TYR A 22 -1.70 13.56 -34.31
C TYR A 22 -2.75 12.47 -34.03
N THR A 23 -2.36 11.33 -33.46
CA THR A 23 -3.30 10.22 -33.19
C THR A 23 -3.42 9.90 -31.71
N LEU A 24 -4.56 10.29 -31.14
CA LEU A 24 -5.00 9.89 -29.80
C LEU A 24 -5.62 8.49 -29.89
N ARG A 25 -5.15 7.55 -29.07
CA ARG A 25 -5.84 6.26 -28.85
C ARG A 25 -6.94 6.40 -27.79
N LYS A 26 -7.88 5.46 -27.75
CA LYS A 26 -8.99 5.43 -26.76
C LYS A 26 -8.54 5.44 -25.29
N ASP A 27 -7.34 4.94 -25.02
CA ASP A 27 -6.68 4.89 -23.71
C ASP A 27 -5.83 6.14 -23.38
N HIS A 28 -5.77 7.13 -24.26
CA HIS A 28 -5.08 8.40 -24.00
C HIS A 28 -5.98 9.36 -23.19
N VAL A 29 -5.43 10.05 -22.18
CA VAL A 29 -6.20 10.96 -21.29
C VAL A 29 -7.01 12.01 -22.07
N ASN A 30 -6.36 12.73 -23.00
CA ASN A 30 -7.02 13.73 -23.84
C ASN A 30 -8.01 13.16 -24.88
N PHE A 31 -8.17 11.84 -25.03
CA PHE A 31 -9.03 11.25 -26.07
C PHE A 31 -10.48 11.71 -25.97
N ASN A 32 -11.07 11.63 -24.77
CA ASN A 32 -12.46 12.04 -24.56
C ASN A 32 -12.61 13.56 -24.68
N VAL A 33 -11.66 14.33 -24.15
CA VAL A 33 -11.71 15.81 -24.16
C VAL A 33 -11.57 16.36 -25.57
N ALA A 34 -10.58 15.87 -26.35
CA ALA A 34 -10.40 16.26 -27.75
C ALA A 34 -11.55 15.78 -28.65
N LYS A 35 -12.15 14.63 -28.36
CA LYS A 35 -13.36 14.15 -29.04
C LYS A 35 -14.54 15.09 -28.79
N SER A 36 -14.79 15.49 -27.54
CA SER A 36 -15.82 16.47 -27.19
C SER A 36 -15.55 17.83 -27.84
N ALA A 37 -14.32 18.36 -27.74
CA ALA A 37 -13.93 19.62 -28.38
C ALA A 37 -14.18 19.62 -29.90
N ILE A 38 -13.95 18.49 -30.59
CA ILE A 38 -14.28 18.35 -32.02
C ILE A 38 -15.78 18.32 -32.30
N LEU A 39 -16.56 17.61 -31.47
CA LEU A 39 -18.02 17.52 -31.62
C LEU A 39 -18.72 18.85 -31.31
N GLU A 40 -18.19 19.60 -30.34
CA GLU A 40 -18.68 20.92 -29.88
C GLU A 40 -18.06 22.09 -30.68
N ALA A 41 -17.23 21.81 -31.69
CA ALA A 41 -16.51 22.79 -32.50
C ALA A 41 -15.58 23.75 -31.73
N ARG A 42 -15.16 23.39 -30.52
CA ARG A 42 -14.11 24.06 -29.72
C ARG A 42 -12.72 23.72 -30.25
N TYR A 43 -12.44 24.11 -31.50
CA TYR A 43 -11.16 23.81 -32.15
C TYR A 43 -9.97 24.53 -31.53
N ASP A 44 -10.21 25.62 -30.79
CA ASP A 44 -9.15 26.48 -30.27
C ASP A 44 -8.46 25.81 -29.05
N ASP A 45 -9.22 25.00 -28.29
CA ASP A 45 -8.74 24.13 -27.19
C ASP A 45 -7.85 22.97 -27.69
N LEU A 46 -7.87 22.64 -28.99
CA LEU A 46 -7.17 21.46 -29.51
C LEU A 46 -5.65 21.61 -29.54
N GLY A 47 -5.10 22.83 -29.47
CA GLY A 47 -3.65 23.04 -29.42
C GLY A 47 -3.03 22.34 -28.21
N ASP A 48 -3.50 22.69 -27.01
CA ASP A 48 -3.03 22.14 -25.74
C ASP A 48 -3.36 20.63 -25.61
N LEU A 49 -4.49 20.20 -26.17
CA LEU A 49 -4.92 18.79 -26.13
C LEU A 49 -4.10 17.89 -27.08
N LEU A 50 -3.41 18.48 -28.06
CA LEU A 50 -2.61 17.78 -29.08
C LEU A 50 -1.10 17.83 -28.83
N ASP A 51 -0.64 18.48 -27.76
CA ASP A 51 0.75 18.38 -27.29
C ASP A 51 1.01 17.03 -26.59
N ILE A 52 0.81 15.96 -27.35
CA ILE A 52 0.98 14.53 -26.98
C ILE A 52 2.47 14.20 -26.73
N ALA A 53 3.36 15.18 -26.85
CA ALA A 53 4.81 15.06 -26.71
C ALA A 53 5.40 15.91 -25.57
N LYS A 54 4.59 16.31 -24.58
CA LYS A 54 5.10 16.57 -23.24
C LYS A 54 5.62 15.28 -22.62
N ALA A 55 6.86 14.92 -22.99
CA ALA A 55 7.75 14.26 -22.06
C ALA A 55 7.69 15.03 -20.73
N VAL A 56 7.58 14.31 -19.60
CA VAL A 56 7.29 14.90 -18.28
C VAL A 56 8.17 16.13 -18.06
N GLU A 57 7.56 17.32 -18.08
CA GLU A 57 8.30 18.58 -18.10
C GLU A 57 9.20 18.66 -16.87
N ASP A 58 10.48 19.00 -17.08
CA ASP A 58 11.47 19.12 -16.02
C ASP A 58 10.95 20.07 -14.92
N PHE A 59 10.53 19.50 -13.78
CA PHE A 59 9.92 20.24 -12.68
C PHE A 59 10.58 19.91 -11.35
N VAL A 60 10.57 20.89 -10.46
CA VAL A 60 11.12 20.80 -9.10
C VAL A 60 10.04 21.26 -8.13
N GLN A 61 9.71 20.43 -7.16
CA GLN A 61 8.74 20.73 -6.11
C GLN A 61 9.31 20.27 -4.77
N GLY A 62 9.75 21.24 -3.95
CA GLY A 62 10.49 20.96 -2.72
C GLY A 62 11.82 20.25 -3.00
N ASP A 63 12.05 19.14 -2.31
CA ASP A 63 13.22 18.28 -2.47
C ASP A 63 13.12 17.28 -3.63
N VAL A 64 11.95 17.18 -4.28
CA VAL A 64 11.69 16.27 -5.41
C VAL A 64 11.89 17.00 -6.73
N GLU A 65 12.64 16.37 -7.64
CA GLU A 65 12.94 16.85 -8.98
C GLU A 65 12.65 15.75 -9.99
N VAL A 66 12.07 16.08 -11.15
CA VAL A 66 11.91 15.15 -12.26
C VAL A 66 12.62 15.71 -13.48
N LYS A 67 13.46 14.89 -14.12
CA LYS A 67 14.24 15.23 -15.32
C LYS A 67 14.40 14.01 -16.21
N ASP A 68 14.25 14.19 -17.53
CA ASP A 68 14.37 13.08 -18.51
C ASP A 68 13.48 11.86 -18.16
N GLU A 69 12.27 12.10 -17.66
CA GLU A 69 11.35 11.09 -17.08
C GLU A 69 11.91 10.26 -15.90
N VAL A 70 12.96 10.75 -15.22
CA VAL A 70 13.53 10.16 -14.01
C VAL A 70 13.24 11.05 -12.80
N VAL A 71 12.71 10.44 -11.73
CA VAL A 71 12.45 11.13 -10.45
C VAL A 71 13.70 11.06 -9.55
N TYR A 72 14.03 12.19 -8.95
CA TYR A 72 15.13 12.38 -8.00
C TYR A 72 14.60 12.99 -6.70
N TYR A 73 15.24 12.67 -5.58
CA TYR A 73 15.06 13.33 -4.29
C TYR A 73 16.44 13.72 -3.75
N LYS A 74 16.65 15.03 -3.48
CA LYS A 74 17.97 15.57 -3.06
C LYS A 74 19.13 15.16 -3.98
N GLY A 75 18.86 15.00 -5.28
CA GLY A 75 19.83 14.53 -6.29
C GLY A 75 20.03 13.01 -6.37
N HIS A 76 19.41 12.22 -5.50
CA HIS A 76 19.43 10.75 -5.56
C HIS A 76 18.27 10.23 -6.41
N ARG A 77 18.57 9.37 -7.39
CA ARG A 77 17.54 8.76 -8.27
C ARG A 77 16.63 7.80 -7.48
N LEU A 78 15.34 8.09 -7.48
CA LEU A 78 14.31 7.20 -6.93
C LEU A 78 13.87 6.16 -7.97
N HIS A 79 13.26 5.07 -7.48
CA HIS A 79 12.72 3.98 -8.28
C HIS A 79 11.59 3.26 -7.52
N GLY A 80 10.77 2.47 -8.22
CA GLY A 80 9.67 1.70 -7.64
C GLY A 80 8.28 2.25 -7.97
N VAL A 81 7.24 1.51 -7.60
CA VAL A 81 5.87 1.67 -8.15
C VAL A 81 5.26 3.05 -7.92
N VAL A 82 5.63 3.75 -6.85
CA VAL A 82 5.18 5.13 -6.60
C VAL A 82 5.83 6.14 -7.55
N VAL A 83 7.10 5.92 -7.94
CA VAL A 83 7.80 6.73 -8.95
C VAL A 83 7.17 6.50 -10.33
N ASP A 84 6.90 5.25 -10.68
CA ASP A 84 6.22 4.89 -11.93
C ASP A 84 4.83 5.56 -11.99
N LYS A 85 4.06 5.49 -10.90
CA LYS A 85 2.73 6.10 -10.76
C LYS A 85 2.77 7.64 -10.79
N LEU A 86 3.80 8.27 -10.22
CA LEU A 86 4.01 9.72 -10.35
C LEU A 86 4.21 10.10 -11.82
N LEU A 87 5.07 9.39 -12.53
CA LEU A 87 5.32 9.61 -13.96
C LEU A 87 4.07 9.35 -14.81
N GLU A 88 3.27 8.32 -14.50
CA GLU A 88 1.96 8.09 -15.13
C GLU A 88 0.99 9.25 -14.90
N MET A 89 0.88 9.76 -13.66
CA MET A 89 -0.03 10.86 -13.31
C MET A 89 0.39 12.18 -13.97
N LEU A 90 1.70 12.44 -14.10
CA LEU A 90 2.24 13.58 -14.83
C LEU A 90 2.02 13.47 -16.34
N ARG A 91 2.26 12.29 -16.94
CA ARG A 91 1.91 11.99 -18.35
C ARG A 91 0.40 12.08 -18.60
N ALA A 92 -0.42 11.86 -17.57
CA ALA A 92 -1.87 12.09 -17.62
C ALA A 92 -2.27 13.58 -17.49
N GLY A 93 -1.31 14.52 -17.45
CA GLY A 93 -1.57 15.96 -17.40
C GLY A 93 -2.01 16.48 -16.02
N MET A 94 -1.70 15.75 -14.94
CA MET A 94 -2.03 16.18 -13.58
C MET A 94 -1.30 17.48 -13.22
N LYS A 95 -2.07 18.51 -12.84
CA LYS A 95 -1.55 19.86 -12.51
C LYS A 95 -1.23 20.08 -11.03
N ASP A 96 -1.68 19.18 -10.14
CA ASP A 96 -1.28 19.16 -8.74
C ASP A 96 -0.57 17.86 -8.39
N SER A 97 0.76 17.90 -8.40
CA SER A 97 1.64 16.83 -7.93
C SER A 97 1.90 16.88 -6.41
N ALA A 98 1.40 17.89 -5.67
CA ALA A 98 1.73 18.10 -4.26
C ALA A 98 1.43 16.89 -3.36
N PRO A 99 0.29 16.18 -3.47
CA PRO A 99 0.04 15.02 -2.61
C PRO A 99 1.09 13.91 -2.77
N LEU A 100 1.58 13.67 -3.99
CA LEU A 100 2.60 12.65 -4.26
C LEU A 100 4.01 13.13 -3.90
N VAL A 101 4.32 14.41 -4.11
CA VAL A 101 5.60 15.00 -3.71
C VAL A 101 5.73 15.08 -2.19
N ASN A 102 4.64 15.43 -1.50
CA ASN A 102 4.54 15.40 -0.04
C ASN A 102 4.70 13.95 0.47
N PHE A 103 4.03 12.98 -0.15
CA PHE A 103 4.19 11.56 0.18
C PHE A 103 5.65 11.09 0.01
N ILE A 104 6.29 11.39 -1.13
CA ILE A 104 7.69 11.01 -1.39
C ILE A 104 8.61 11.67 -0.36
N THR A 105 8.38 12.94 -0.03
CA THR A 105 9.18 13.68 0.95
C THR A 105 9.07 13.04 2.34
N ARG A 106 7.86 12.67 2.77
CA ARG A 106 7.59 11.95 4.04
C ARG A 106 8.21 10.56 4.06
N LEU A 107 8.05 9.80 2.99
CA LEU A 107 8.65 8.47 2.87
C LEU A 107 10.18 8.53 2.98
N GLN A 108 10.80 9.53 2.36
CA GLN A 108 12.26 9.74 2.44
C GLN A 108 12.73 10.37 3.77
N SER A 109 11.81 10.80 4.66
CA SER A 109 12.11 11.12 6.06
C SER A 109 12.13 9.88 6.97
N ASN A 110 11.61 8.74 6.51
CA ASN A 110 11.59 7.49 7.29
C ASN A 110 13.03 7.05 7.66
N PRO A 111 13.33 6.81 8.95
CA PRO A 111 14.69 6.50 9.39
C PRO A 111 15.18 5.08 9.00
N SER A 112 14.31 4.22 8.45
CA SER A 112 14.66 2.86 8.02
C SER A 112 14.57 2.73 6.50
N ALA A 113 15.73 2.57 5.83
CA ALA A 113 15.80 2.29 4.40
C ALA A 113 15.11 0.97 4.01
N ASN A 114 15.04 -0.01 4.91
CA ASN A 114 14.26 -1.23 4.70
C ASN A 114 12.76 -0.91 4.64
N SER A 115 12.27 -0.13 5.61
CA SER A 115 10.87 0.31 5.65
C SER A 115 10.46 1.11 4.41
N VAL A 116 11.35 1.96 3.89
CA VAL A 116 11.14 2.68 2.61
C VAL A 116 10.91 1.71 1.45
N ASN A 117 11.76 0.69 1.31
CA ASN A 117 11.67 -0.32 0.25
C ASN A 117 10.46 -1.24 0.41
N GLU A 118 10.11 -1.59 1.65
CA GLU A 118 8.95 -2.40 1.99
C GLU A 118 7.64 -1.64 1.72
N LEU A 119 7.56 -0.35 2.10
CA LEU A 119 6.37 0.45 1.84
C LEU A 119 6.16 0.64 0.33
N TYR A 120 7.21 0.86 -0.48
CA TYR A 120 7.08 0.84 -1.95
C TYR A 120 6.45 -0.47 -2.49
N SER A 121 6.61 -1.60 -1.77
CA SER A 121 6.00 -2.88 -2.13
C SER A 121 4.53 -2.98 -1.67
N PHE A 122 4.21 -2.61 -0.43
CA PHE A 122 2.84 -2.48 0.09
C PHE A 122 1.96 -1.60 -0.81
N MET A 123 2.52 -0.45 -1.20
CA MET A 123 1.91 0.56 -2.07
C MET A 123 1.62 0.07 -3.51
N SER A 124 2.13 -1.12 -3.89
CA SER A 124 1.84 -1.76 -5.17
C SER A 124 0.60 -2.66 -5.17
N TYR A 125 0.07 -3.01 -3.98
CA TYR A 125 -1.06 -3.94 -3.82
C TYR A 125 -2.44 -3.28 -3.66
N LYS A 126 -2.53 -2.07 -3.08
CA LYS A 126 -3.80 -1.33 -2.91
C LYS A 126 -3.74 0.07 -3.57
N SER A 127 -4.89 0.58 -4.01
CA SER A 127 -5.00 1.89 -4.62
C SER A 127 -4.96 3.00 -3.58
N LEU A 128 -3.82 3.67 -3.47
CA LEU A 128 -3.52 4.71 -2.48
C LEU A 128 -4.64 5.74 -2.26
N PRO A 129 -5.16 5.89 -1.03
CA PRO A 129 -5.77 7.11 -0.55
C PRO A 129 -4.68 8.01 0.04
N ASN A 130 -4.18 8.95 -0.78
CA ASN A 130 -3.24 9.97 -0.34
C ASN A 130 -4.01 11.20 0.16
N THR A 131 -3.71 11.70 1.35
CA THR A 131 -4.20 13.02 1.79
C THR A 131 -3.44 14.15 1.05
N PRO A 132 -3.93 15.41 1.04
CA PRO A 132 -3.19 16.53 0.48
C PRO A 132 -1.79 16.71 1.07
N GLU A 133 -1.61 16.36 2.34
CA GLU A 133 -0.35 16.38 3.09
C GLU A 133 0.57 15.21 2.73
N GLY A 134 0.14 14.27 1.89
CA GLY A 134 0.92 13.08 1.53
C GLY A 134 0.94 11.99 2.60
N LYS A 135 -0.03 11.98 3.52
CA LYS A 135 -0.26 10.84 4.44
C LYS A 135 -1.12 9.77 3.77
N ILE A 136 -1.18 8.58 4.37
CA ILE A 136 -1.96 7.45 3.88
C ILE A 136 -3.12 7.15 4.86
N LEU A 137 -4.28 6.81 4.32
CA LEU A 137 -5.36 6.16 5.07
C LEU A 137 -5.24 4.63 5.01
N GLY A 138 -5.34 3.99 6.16
CA GLY A 138 -5.47 2.53 6.34
C GLY A 138 -6.62 2.19 7.28
N TYR A 139 -6.76 0.91 7.60
CA TYR A 139 -7.84 0.42 8.48
C TYR A 139 -7.27 -0.25 9.75
N LYS A 140 -8.05 -0.22 10.83
CA LYS A 140 -7.73 -0.89 12.10
C LYS A 140 -8.96 -1.54 12.70
N GLY A 141 -8.86 -2.83 13.04
CA GLY A 141 -9.83 -3.53 13.88
C GLY A 141 -9.48 -3.36 15.36
N VAL A 142 -10.48 -3.10 16.21
CA VAL A 142 -10.37 -3.00 17.68
C VAL A 142 -11.64 -3.56 18.35
N GLN A 143 -11.69 -3.62 19.68
CA GLN A 143 -12.85 -4.11 20.42
C GLN A 143 -14.03 -3.11 20.39
N SER A 144 -15.21 -3.57 20.83
CA SER A 144 -16.48 -2.82 20.84
C SER A 144 -16.44 -1.54 21.70
N ASP A 145 -15.44 -1.41 22.56
CA ASP A 145 -15.15 -0.31 23.48
C ASP A 145 -13.93 0.56 23.07
N PHE A 146 -13.43 0.38 21.84
CA PHE A 146 -12.23 1.01 21.26
C PHE A 146 -10.86 0.57 21.83
N TRP A 147 -10.78 -0.36 22.79
CA TRP A 147 -9.48 -0.90 23.22
C TRP A 147 -8.92 -1.89 22.18
N SER A 148 -7.60 -1.94 22.02
CA SER A 148 -6.95 -2.91 21.13
C SER A 148 -7.21 -4.36 21.57
N ASN A 149 -7.34 -5.30 20.62
CA ASN A 149 -7.62 -6.72 20.91
C ASN A 149 -6.64 -7.32 21.93
N THR A 150 -5.36 -6.97 21.80
CA THR A 150 -4.27 -7.33 22.73
C THR A 150 -3.69 -6.08 23.40
N GLY A 151 -3.00 -6.29 24.51
CA GLY A 151 -2.17 -5.29 25.19
C GLY A 151 -0.74 -5.82 25.39
N ASN A 152 0.22 -4.93 25.67
CA ASN A 152 1.62 -5.33 25.90
C ASN A 152 2.33 -4.34 26.83
N ALA A 153 2.74 -4.83 28.01
CA ALA A 153 3.43 -4.05 29.05
C ALA A 153 4.77 -3.44 28.60
N ASP A 154 5.49 -4.09 27.68
CA ASP A 154 6.78 -3.61 27.15
C ASP A 154 6.62 -2.50 26.09
N THR A 155 5.38 -2.14 25.73
CA THR A 155 5.11 -1.09 24.76
C THR A 155 5.19 0.29 25.42
N ILE A 156 6.28 1.00 25.16
CA ILE A 156 6.45 2.38 25.64
C ILE A 156 5.58 3.32 24.79
N VAL A 157 4.36 3.57 25.25
CA VAL A 157 3.42 4.55 24.67
C VAL A 157 3.95 5.96 24.93
N LEU A 158 4.06 6.76 23.87
CA LEU A 158 4.47 8.17 23.89
C LEU A 158 3.26 9.12 23.76
N GLN A 159 2.21 8.68 23.07
CA GLN A 159 0.93 9.38 22.96
C GLN A 159 -0.22 8.38 22.89
N GLY A 160 -1.34 8.68 23.55
CA GLY A 160 -2.49 7.79 23.69
C GLY A 160 -2.74 7.40 25.16
N GLN A 161 -3.69 6.48 25.39
CA GLN A 161 -4.07 5.99 26.72
C GLN A 161 -3.96 4.46 26.77
N THR A 162 -3.60 3.93 27.95
CA THR A 162 -3.56 2.48 28.22
C THR A 162 -4.41 2.10 29.43
N ASN A 163 -5.08 0.95 29.36
CA ASN A 163 -5.79 0.37 30.50
C ASN A 163 -4.88 -0.58 31.34
N GLU A 164 -5.44 -1.16 32.41
CA GLU A 164 -4.75 -2.10 33.31
C GLU A 164 -4.24 -3.38 32.62
N ARG A 165 -4.80 -3.74 31.45
CA ARG A 165 -4.36 -4.86 30.61
C ARG A 165 -3.32 -4.44 29.56
N HIS A 166 -2.77 -3.23 29.66
CA HIS A 166 -1.85 -2.61 28.70
C HIS A 166 -2.39 -2.53 27.26
N GLN A 167 -3.70 -2.58 27.08
CA GLN A 167 -4.36 -2.34 25.79
C GLN A 167 -4.34 -0.83 25.51
N ILE A 168 -4.27 -0.42 24.24
CA ILE A 168 -4.25 0.98 23.84
C ILE A 168 -5.65 1.42 23.39
N PHE A 169 -6.08 2.63 23.78
CA PHE A 169 -7.37 3.21 23.38
C PHE A 169 -7.33 3.78 21.96
N ASN A 170 -8.42 3.62 21.20
CA ASN A 170 -8.52 4.02 19.78
C ASN A 170 -9.78 4.85 19.50
N GLY A 171 -10.20 5.72 20.41
CA GLY A 171 -11.31 6.64 20.19
C GLY A 171 -11.12 7.52 18.95
N VAL A 172 -12.22 7.92 18.29
CA VAL A 172 -12.16 8.77 17.10
C VAL A 172 -11.52 10.12 17.43
N GLY A 173 -10.50 10.51 16.66
CA GLY A 173 -9.69 11.72 16.91
C GLY A 173 -8.41 11.46 17.70
N GLU A 174 -8.27 10.33 18.39
CA GLU A 174 -7.05 10.01 19.14
C GLU A 174 -5.84 9.86 18.22
N THR A 175 -4.67 10.24 18.74
CA THR A 175 -3.38 10.03 18.08
C THR A 175 -2.51 9.14 18.96
N ILE A 176 -2.22 7.95 18.46
CA ILE A 176 -1.47 6.92 19.16
C ILE A 176 -0.04 6.98 18.64
N GLU A 177 0.93 7.12 19.54
CA GLU A 177 2.37 7.04 19.25
C GLU A 177 3.02 6.08 20.26
N VAL A 178 3.88 5.19 19.77
CA VAL A 178 4.76 4.35 20.60
C VAL A 178 6.22 4.61 20.25
N ALA A 179 7.12 4.41 21.19
CA ALA A 179 8.54 4.46 20.92
C ALA A 179 8.86 3.44 19.82
N ARG A 180 9.44 3.88 18.69
CA ARG A 180 9.64 3.07 17.48
C ARG A 180 10.36 1.73 17.71
N ARG A 181 11.19 1.62 18.76
CA ARG A 181 11.85 0.37 19.20
C ARG A 181 10.91 -0.67 19.82
N CYS A 182 9.69 -0.29 20.16
CA CYS A 182 8.60 -1.15 20.65
C CYS A 182 7.67 -1.56 19.49
N VAL A 183 8.19 -1.59 18.26
CA VAL A 183 7.53 -2.04 17.03
C VAL A 183 8.55 -2.89 16.28
N ASP A 184 8.20 -4.13 15.95
CA ASP A 184 9.17 -5.07 15.36
C ASP A 184 9.47 -4.72 13.89
N ASP A 185 10.71 -4.31 13.60
CA ASP A 185 11.18 -3.97 12.26
C ASP A 185 11.56 -5.20 11.41
N ASN A 186 11.54 -6.42 11.96
CA ASN A 186 11.62 -7.63 11.17
C ASN A 186 10.26 -7.99 10.53
N LYS A 187 10.17 -7.78 9.20
CA LYS A 187 9.05 -8.20 8.34
C LYS A 187 8.80 -9.72 8.32
N ASP A 188 9.81 -10.53 8.62
CA ASP A 188 9.72 -12.00 8.55
C ASP A 188 9.33 -12.62 9.91
N HIS A 189 9.14 -11.80 10.95
CA HIS A 189 8.31 -12.17 12.09
C HIS A 189 6.85 -11.80 11.79
N HIS A 190 5.94 -12.76 11.81
CA HIS A 190 4.58 -12.59 11.30
C HIS A 190 3.61 -11.98 12.36
N CYS A 191 3.49 -12.66 13.51
CA CYS A 191 2.63 -12.24 14.63
C CYS A 191 3.39 -11.51 15.74
N SER A 192 4.25 -10.56 15.37
CA SER A 192 5.04 -9.78 16.34
C SER A 192 4.42 -8.43 16.75
N PHE A 193 5.00 -7.83 17.79
CA PHE A 193 4.52 -6.65 18.52
C PHE A 193 4.63 -5.33 17.73
N GLY A 194 3.86 -4.34 18.19
CA GLY A 194 3.82 -2.98 17.64
C GLY A 194 2.41 -2.54 17.25
N LEU A 195 2.29 -1.33 16.69
CA LEU A 195 1.01 -0.81 16.22
C LEU A 195 0.68 -1.36 14.83
N HIS A 196 -0.32 -2.23 14.75
CA HIS A 196 -0.82 -2.74 13.47
C HIS A 196 -1.93 -1.86 12.87
N ILE A 197 -1.83 -1.69 11.56
CA ILE A 197 -2.84 -1.19 10.63
C ILE A 197 -2.83 -2.11 9.39
N GLY A 198 -3.84 -2.04 8.53
CA GLY A 198 -3.87 -2.91 7.34
C GLY A 198 -4.90 -2.56 6.28
N SER A 199 -5.11 -3.51 5.37
CA SER A 199 -6.20 -3.52 4.38
C SER A 199 -7.56 -3.49 5.07
N TYR A 200 -8.59 -3.08 4.32
CA TYR A 200 -9.98 -3.17 4.78
C TYR A 200 -10.31 -4.60 5.23
N ASP A 201 -9.96 -5.58 4.39
CA ASP A 201 -10.27 -7.00 4.58
C ASP A 201 -9.61 -7.56 5.85
N TYR A 202 -8.31 -7.28 6.05
CA TYR A 202 -7.55 -7.70 7.23
C TYR A 202 -8.09 -7.06 8.51
N ALA A 203 -8.33 -5.75 8.49
CA ALA A 203 -8.82 -5.01 9.66
C ALA A 203 -10.28 -5.37 10.02
N ASN A 204 -11.14 -5.60 9.03
CA ASN A 204 -12.53 -6.05 9.24
C ASN A 204 -12.56 -7.44 9.87
N ASN A 205 -11.72 -8.37 9.40
CA ASN A 205 -11.62 -9.70 9.98
C ASN A 205 -11.03 -9.66 11.40
N TRP A 206 -10.03 -8.79 11.64
CA TRP A 206 -9.44 -8.59 12.97
C TRP A 206 -10.39 -7.93 13.99
N ALA A 207 -11.39 -7.18 13.53
CA ALA A 207 -12.45 -6.65 14.39
C ALA A 207 -13.48 -7.72 14.80
N GLY A 208 -13.62 -8.82 14.05
CA GLY A 208 -14.74 -9.75 14.20
C GLY A 208 -16.09 -9.08 13.88
N GLU A 209 -17.20 -9.70 14.31
CA GLU A 209 -18.55 -9.15 14.11
C GLU A 209 -18.88 -8.04 15.13
N ASP A 210 -18.61 -8.26 16.42
CA ASP A 210 -18.93 -7.31 17.50
C ASP A 210 -17.92 -6.16 17.71
N GLY A 211 -16.69 -6.29 17.20
CA GLY A 211 -15.67 -5.25 17.33
C GLY A 211 -15.85 -4.09 16.35
N ARG A 212 -14.99 -3.07 16.49
CA ARG A 212 -15.03 -1.85 15.67
C ARG A 212 -14.02 -1.89 14.53
N LEU A 213 -14.45 -1.33 13.40
CA LEU A 213 -13.59 -1.06 12.25
C LEU A 213 -13.38 0.44 12.09
N LEU A 214 -12.13 0.88 12.23
CA LEU A 214 -11.72 2.27 12.21
C LEU A 214 -10.93 2.60 10.95
N ILE A 215 -11.10 3.82 10.43
CA ILE A 215 -10.17 4.44 9.48
C ILE A 215 -9.08 5.16 10.27
N VAL A 216 -7.83 4.93 9.91
CA VAL A 216 -6.65 5.51 10.55
C VAL A 216 -5.75 6.20 9.52
N GLU A 217 -5.21 7.35 9.89
CA GLU A 217 -4.24 8.12 9.11
C GLU A 217 -2.85 7.89 9.71
N PHE A 218 -1.87 7.52 8.88
CA PHE A 218 -0.48 7.40 9.30
C PHE A 218 0.46 8.18 8.38
N ASP A 219 1.59 8.60 8.94
CA ASP A 219 2.63 9.30 8.19
C ASP A 219 3.64 8.26 7.63
N PRO A 220 4.07 8.35 6.35
CA PRO A 220 5.04 7.42 5.79
C PRO A 220 6.41 7.39 6.51
N GLU A 221 6.77 8.44 7.25
CA GLU A 221 7.96 8.42 8.13
C GLU A 221 7.79 7.47 9.34
N ASP A 222 6.55 7.26 9.79
CA ASP A 222 6.18 6.38 10.89
C ASP A 222 5.97 4.91 10.49
N ALA A 223 6.01 4.55 9.21
CA ALA A 223 6.03 3.15 8.79
C ALA A 223 7.29 2.44 9.34
N VAL A 224 7.14 1.21 9.86
CA VAL A 224 8.23 0.43 10.47
C VAL A 224 8.57 -0.79 9.62
N SER A 225 7.63 -1.72 9.41
CA SER A 225 7.85 -2.89 8.54
C SER A 225 6.54 -3.41 7.94
N VAL A 226 6.63 -4.13 6.81
CA VAL A 226 5.48 -4.74 6.10
C VAL A 226 5.61 -6.28 6.15
N PRO A 227 4.90 -6.96 7.06
CA PRO A 227 5.03 -8.41 7.22
C PRO A 227 4.66 -9.22 5.97
N THR A 228 5.43 -10.28 5.72
CA THR A 228 5.42 -11.04 4.46
C THR A 228 4.39 -12.17 4.39
N ASP A 229 3.83 -12.58 5.54
CA ASP A 229 2.82 -13.64 5.73
C ASP A 229 1.45 -13.36 5.12
N CYS A 230 1.08 -12.09 5.05
CA CYS A 230 -0.31 -11.66 4.94
C CYS A 230 -0.66 -11.08 3.56
N ASP A 231 0.02 -11.52 2.49
CA ASP A 231 -0.06 -10.93 1.14
C ASP A 231 0.14 -9.39 1.14
N PHE A 232 1.02 -8.89 2.01
CA PHE A 232 1.27 -7.46 2.27
C PHE A 232 0.02 -6.67 2.69
N GLN A 233 -0.94 -7.31 3.38
CA GLN A 233 -2.15 -6.64 3.88
C GLN A 233 -1.99 -5.97 5.25
N LYS A 234 -0.89 -6.26 5.97
CA LYS A 234 -0.56 -5.74 7.31
C LYS A 234 0.62 -4.77 7.20
N LEU A 235 0.62 -3.73 8.02
CA LEU A 235 1.70 -2.75 8.13
C LEU A 235 1.88 -2.39 9.61
N ARG A 236 3.13 -2.37 10.06
CA ARG A 236 3.52 -1.89 11.39
C ARG A 236 3.93 -0.41 11.32
N VAL A 237 3.48 0.40 12.28
CA VAL A 237 3.82 1.83 12.38
C VAL A 237 4.30 2.19 13.80
N SER A 238 5.04 3.30 13.95
CA SER A 238 5.28 3.95 15.25
C SER A 238 4.15 4.90 15.67
N LYS A 239 3.34 5.38 14.72
CA LYS A 239 2.27 6.36 14.98
C LYS A 239 1.10 6.26 14.00
N TYR A 240 -0.10 6.55 14.47
CA TYR A 240 -1.27 6.85 13.63
C TYR A 240 -2.28 7.73 14.38
N ARG A 241 -3.23 8.30 13.64
CA ARG A 241 -4.38 9.06 14.13
C ARG A 241 -5.67 8.38 13.71
N VAL A 242 -6.62 8.20 14.63
CA VAL A 242 -7.95 7.68 14.31
C VAL A 242 -8.76 8.78 13.63
N VAL A 243 -9.27 8.50 12.43
CA VAL A 243 -9.98 9.48 11.59
C VAL A 243 -11.49 9.35 11.77
N SER A 244 -12.01 8.13 11.73
CA SER A 244 -13.44 7.83 11.91
C SER A 244 -13.66 6.38 12.30
N ASP A 245 -14.80 6.12 12.93
CA ASP A 245 -15.39 4.79 13.07
C ASP A 245 -16.28 4.54 11.83
N ILE A 246 -16.20 3.34 11.23
CA ILE A 246 -17.03 2.93 10.09
C ILE A 246 -17.80 1.64 10.35
N THR A 247 -17.85 1.17 11.60
CA THR A 247 -18.43 -0.12 12.02
C THR A 247 -19.88 -0.32 11.57
N ASP A 248 -20.70 0.73 11.60
CA ASP A 248 -22.11 0.69 11.15
C ASP A 248 -22.26 0.46 9.63
N THR A 249 -21.21 0.75 8.86
CA THR A 249 -21.26 0.74 7.39
C THR A 249 -20.49 -0.40 6.76
N ARG A 250 -19.37 -0.83 7.37
CA ARG A 250 -18.42 -1.86 6.90
C ARG A 250 -18.28 -1.87 5.36
N LYS A 251 -17.70 -0.78 4.85
CA LYS A 251 -17.37 -0.56 3.43
C LYS A 251 -15.93 -0.09 3.28
N GLU A 252 -15.20 -0.67 2.32
CA GLU A 252 -13.92 -0.10 1.86
C GLU A 252 -14.19 1.24 1.14
N LEU A 253 -13.30 2.22 1.33
CA LEU A 253 -13.35 3.49 0.61
C LEU A 253 -13.09 3.28 -0.89
N ASP A 254 -14.04 3.67 -1.73
CA ASP A 254 -13.96 3.58 -3.19
C ASP A 254 -12.98 4.60 -3.79
N LYS A 255 -11.67 4.31 -3.65
CA LYS A 255 -10.53 4.95 -4.34
C LYS A 255 -10.21 6.37 -3.79
N PRO A 256 -9.28 7.17 -4.37
CA PRO A 256 -8.55 8.18 -3.59
C PRO A 256 -9.42 9.37 -3.16
N VAL A 257 -9.26 9.77 -1.90
CA VAL A 257 -9.87 10.98 -1.33
C VAL A 257 -9.08 12.21 -1.79
N TYR A 258 -9.27 12.60 -3.05
CA TYR A 258 -8.78 13.86 -3.60
C TYR A 258 -9.86 14.52 -4.48
N GLU A 259 -10.62 15.44 -3.89
CA GLU A 259 -11.49 16.35 -4.65
C GLU A 259 -10.64 17.39 -5.40
N ALA A 260 -10.41 17.14 -6.69
CA ALA A 260 -9.66 18.07 -7.53
C ALA A 260 -10.44 19.39 -7.73
N ASN A 261 -9.86 20.48 -7.22
CA ASN A 261 -10.30 21.88 -7.38
C ASN A 261 -11.62 22.26 -6.67
N LYS A 262 -11.50 22.77 -5.44
CA LYS A 262 -12.14 24.06 -5.13
C LYS A 262 -11.17 25.17 -5.54
N PRO A 263 -11.53 26.08 -6.47
CA PRO A 263 -10.58 27.08 -6.98
C PRO A 263 -10.21 28.09 -5.89
N ILE A 264 -8.93 28.08 -5.47
CA ILE A 264 -8.39 29.00 -4.47
C ILE A 264 -7.99 30.32 -5.14
N TYR A 265 -8.98 31.09 -5.62
CA TYR A 265 -8.86 32.53 -5.82
C TYR A 265 -10.24 33.19 -5.77
N GLY A 266 -10.38 34.25 -4.96
CA GLY A 266 -11.65 34.94 -4.79
C GLY A 266 -11.97 35.87 -5.95
N SER A 267 -13.03 35.57 -6.69
CA SER A 267 -13.73 36.53 -7.55
C SER A 267 -14.92 37.11 -6.79
N ASN A 268 -14.75 38.30 -6.23
CA ASN A 268 -15.89 39.21 -6.11
C ASN A 268 -16.25 39.64 -7.53
N ASP A 269 -17.36 39.15 -8.04
CA ASP A 269 -18.27 39.96 -8.85
C ASP A 269 -19.68 39.44 -8.59
N ALA A 270 -20.61 40.37 -8.43
CA ALA A 270 -22.03 40.08 -8.47
C ALA A 270 -22.52 40.34 -9.89
N ASP A 271 -23.41 39.50 -10.41
CA ASP A 271 -24.53 39.99 -11.20
C ASP A 271 -25.69 38.98 -11.20
N LEU A 272 -26.88 39.51 -11.49
CA LEU A 272 -28.20 38.85 -11.49
C LEU A 272 -28.32 37.91 -12.72
N GLU A 273 -29.26 36.97 -12.86
CA GLU A 273 -30.73 37.04 -12.79
C GLU A 273 -31.30 35.63 -12.47
N VAL A 274 -32.37 35.43 -11.67
CA VAL A 274 -33.84 35.48 -11.98
C VAL A 274 -34.25 34.88 -13.35
N ASP A 275 -35.32 34.08 -13.52
CA ASP A 275 -36.25 33.32 -12.63
C ASP A 275 -36.63 32.01 -13.43
N TYR A 276 -37.57 31.09 -13.16
CA TYR A 276 -38.96 31.13 -12.64
C TYR A 276 -39.46 29.70 -12.28
N ASP A 277 -40.44 29.63 -11.36
CA ASP A 277 -41.65 28.76 -11.31
C ASP A 277 -41.53 27.20 -11.35
N GLU A 278 -42.39 26.39 -10.70
CA GLU A 278 -43.55 26.64 -9.80
C GLU A 278 -43.86 25.42 -8.88
N ASP A 279 -44.94 25.53 -8.09
CA ASP A 279 -45.81 24.47 -7.54
C ASP A 279 -45.42 23.60 -6.30
N TYR A 280 -46.07 23.95 -5.17
CA TYR A 280 -46.81 23.13 -4.17
C TYR A 280 -46.14 21.92 -3.46
N ASP A 281 -46.52 21.55 -2.23
CA ASP A 281 -47.70 21.93 -1.41
C ASP A 281 -47.36 22.33 0.04
N GLU A 282 -48.32 23.00 0.67
CA GLU A 282 -48.34 23.46 2.07
C GLU A 282 -49.12 22.46 2.95
N ASP A 283 -48.65 22.16 4.16
CA ASP A 283 -49.50 21.61 5.23
C ASP A 283 -48.88 21.93 6.61
N ASP A 284 -49.51 22.85 7.33
CA ASP A 284 -49.03 23.43 8.59
C ASP A 284 -49.83 22.86 9.77
N TYR A 285 -49.14 22.34 10.79
CA TYR A 285 -49.76 21.91 12.05
C TYR A 285 -48.86 22.24 13.24
N VAL A 286 -48.98 23.49 13.68
CA VAL A 286 -48.65 23.91 15.05
C VAL A 286 -49.77 23.45 15.99
N ASP A 287 -49.41 22.89 17.14
CA ASP A 287 -50.17 23.09 18.38
C ASP A 287 -49.17 23.13 19.55
N GLU A 288 -49.26 24.18 20.35
CA GLU A 288 -48.48 24.38 21.58
C GLU A 288 -49.22 23.77 22.77
N ASP A 289 -48.51 23.23 23.76
CA ASP A 289 -48.99 23.38 25.15
C ASP A 289 -47.82 23.29 26.16
N ASP A 290 -47.89 24.15 27.18
CA ASP A 290 -46.85 24.33 28.21
C ASP A 290 -47.00 23.32 29.36
N SER A 291 -45.90 23.05 30.09
CA SER A 291 -45.90 23.23 31.55
C SER A 291 -44.53 23.01 32.21
N ASP A 292 -44.14 23.97 33.05
CA ASP A 292 -42.97 23.88 33.95
C ASP A 292 -43.12 22.77 35.01
N PHE A 293 -41.99 22.19 35.42
CA PHE A 293 -41.72 22.09 36.86
C PHE A 293 -40.21 22.04 37.20
N GLU A 294 -39.74 23.02 37.97
CA GLU A 294 -38.43 22.97 38.64
C GLU A 294 -38.48 22.07 39.89
N GLN A 295 -37.39 21.36 40.23
CA GLN A 295 -36.52 21.81 41.35
C GLN A 295 -35.31 20.89 41.61
N GLU A 296 -34.37 21.45 42.38
CA GLU A 296 -33.07 20.89 42.74
C GLU A 296 -33.15 19.64 43.63
N SER A 297 -32.11 18.80 43.59
CA SER A 297 -31.33 18.53 44.82
C SER A 297 -30.01 17.77 44.52
N THR A 298 -28.91 18.32 45.03
CA THR A 298 -27.73 17.52 45.41
C THR A 298 -27.70 17.44 46.95
N PRO A 299 -27.00 16.46 47.57
CA PRO A 299 -25.62 16.76 47.95
C PRO A 299 -24.62 15.59 48.00
N GLN A 300 -23.39 15.90 47.59
CA GLN A 300 -22.08 15.52 48.16
C GLN A 300 -21.87 14.22 48.98
N SER A 301 -20.96 13.39 48.44
CA SER A 301 -19.75 12.81 49.09
C SER A 301 -19.81 11.89 50.32
N LEU A 302 -18.95 10.85 50.31
CA LEU A 302 -18.16 10.43 51.46
C LEU A 302 -16.88 9.67 51.00
N PHE A 303 -15.80 9.76 51.78
CA PHE A 303 -14.48 9.14 51.52
C PHE A 303 -14.31 7.82 52.27
N VAL A 304 -13.52 6.88 51.72
CA VAL A 304 -12.67 5.94 52.48
C VAL A 304 -11.40 5.65 51.66
N ASP A 305 -10.23 5.81 52.26
CA ASP A 305 -8.93 5.35 51.73
C ASP A 305 -8.53 4.01 52.39
N SER A 306 -7.81 3.13 51.66
CA SER A 306 -6.98 2.07 52.26
C SER A 306 -5.99 1.48 51.25
N ASP A 307 -4.69 1.56 51.54
CA ASP A 307 -3.61 0.94 50.78
C ASP A 307 -3.51 -0.58 51.05
N GLU A 308 -3.13 -1.38 50.05
CA GLU A 308 -2.33 -2.61 50.24
C GLU A 308 -1.59 -3.02 48.95
N GLU A 309 -0.44 -3.71 49.09
CA GLU A 309 0.62 -3.86 48.08
C GLU A 309 1.31 -5.24 48.25
N PRO A 310 1.97 -5.81 47.23
CA PRO A 310 1.38 -6.39 46.03
C PRO A 310 1.52 -7.94 46.00
N ILE A 311 0.79 -8.64 45.13
CA ILE A 311 0.96 -10.10 44.93
C ILE A 311 1.59 -10.39 43.57
N ILE A 312 2.81 -10.93 43.60
CA ILE A 312 3.54 -11.46 42.44
C ILE A 312 3.10 -12.90 42.12
N ASN A 313 2.44 -13.05 40.97
CA ASN A 313 2.33 -14.22 40.09
C ASN A 313 1.65 -13.68 38.82
N GLY A 314 1.88 -14.16 37.61
CA GLY A 314 2.60 -15.34 37.12
C GLY A 314 1.97 -15.67 35.77
N CYS A 315 2.74 -15.83 34.70
CA CYS A 315 2.20 -15.92 33.34
C CYS A 315 1.26 -17.13 33.17
N GLY A 316 0.02 -16.86 32.73
CA GLY A 316 -0.93 -17.87 32.28
C GLY A 316 -1.22 -17.67 30.79
N ASP A 317 -1.01 -18.72 30.00
CA ASP A 317 -1.63 -18.85 28.69
C ASP A 317 -3.08 -19.31 28.90
N ASP A 318 -4.05 -18.48 28.50
CA ASP A 318 -5.42 -18.92 28.29
C ASP A 318 -5.61 -19.22 26.80
N SER A 319 -5.25 -20.45 26.41
CA SER A 319 -5.49 -21.00 25.06
C SER A 319 -6.72 -21.90 25.08
N ASP A 320 -7.88 -21.33 24.77
CA ASP A 320 -9.14 -22.07 24.56
C ASP A 320 -9.64 -21.86 23.12
N ASP A 321 -9.53 -22.90 22.29
CA ASP A 321 -10.53 -23.28 21.28
C ASP A 321 -10.15 -24.65 20.68
N ASP A 322 -10.80 -25.71 21.17
CA ASP A 322 -10.55 -27.11 20.78
C ASP A 322 -10.95 -27.40 19.32
N TYR A 323 -10.02 -27.96 18.54
CA TYR A 323 -10.35 -28.73 17.33
C TYR A 323 -9.63 -30.09 17.33
N ASP A 324 -10.31 -31.09 17.89
CA ASP A 324 -9.92 -32.50 17.85
C ASP A 324 -9.81 -33.02 16.41
N PHE A 325 -8.61 -33.46 16.05
CA PHE A 325 -8.43 -34.49 15.03
C PHE A 325 -7.24 -35.37 15.39
N GLY A 326 -7.44 -36.29 16.34
CA GLY A 326 -6.42 -37.25 16.74
C GLY A 326 -6.03 -38.24 15.64
N ASP A 327 -4.73 -38.48 15.51
CA ASP A 327 -4.15 -39.81 15.39
C ASP A 327 -2.73 -39.79 16.01
N ALA A 328 -2.21 -40.93 16.43
CA ALA A 328 -0.96 -41.02 17.20
C ALA A 328 0.18 -41.65 16.39
N ASP A 329 1.39 -41.08 16.49
CA ASP A 329 2.67 -41.71 16.16
C ASP A 329 3.78 -41.12 17.05
N ASP A 330 4.75 -41.96 17.45
CA ASP A 330 5.92 -41.57 18.27
C ASP A 330 7.01 -40.92 17.40
N GLU A 331 7.50 -39.72 17.77
CA GLU A 331 8.79 -39.19 17.24
C GLU A 331 9.90 -39.25 18.31
N PRO A 332 11.14 -39.68 17.95
CA PRO A 332 12.22 -39.93 18.91
C PRO A 332 13.11 -38.70 19.20
N GLU A 333 13.63 -38.62 20.43
CA GLU A 333 14.63 -37.62 20.82
C GLU A 333 15.93 -37.72 19.99
N VAL A 334 16.35 -36.60 19.38
CA VAL A 334 17.60 -36.52 18.60
C VAL A 334 18.76 -36.08 19.52
N ILE A 335 19.64 -37.02 19.85
CA ILE A 335 20.87 -36.74 20.60
C ILE A 335 21.94 -36.17 19.63
N LEU A 336 22.37 -34.94 19.88
CA LEU A 336 23.47 -34.30 19.12
C LEU A 336 24.86 -34.81 19.58
N PRO A 337 25.88 -34.86 18.69
CA PRO A 337 27.22 -35.31 19.06
C PRO A 337 27.97 -34.35 19.99
N GLU A 338 28.81 -34.88 20.87
CA GLU A 338 29.73 -34.09 21.70
C GLU A 338 30.73 -33.30 20.81
N GLY A 339 30.94 -32.02 21.15
CA GLY A 339 31.89 -31.13 20.46
C GLY A 339 31.30 -29.99 19.63
N TYR A 340 29.99 -29.73 19.71
CA TYR A 340 29.32 -28.66 18.95
C TYR A 340 29.67 -27.22 19.42
N ASP A 341 30.33 -27.06 20.58
CA ASP A 341 30.69 -25.78 21.21
C ASP A 341 32.21 -25.57 21.35
N ASP A 342 33.01 -25.84 20.30
CA ASP A 342 34.44 -25.49 20.25
C ASP A 342 34.71 -24.27 19.33
N PRO A 343 35.05 -23.08 19.88
CA PRO A 343 35.25 -21.86 19.09
C PRO A 343 36.66 -21.74 18.44
N ALA A 344 37.41 -22.84 18.31
CA ALA A 344 38.80 -22.84 17.80
C ALA A 344 38.96 -23.05 16.27
N PHE A 345 37.87 -23.00 15.50
CA PHE A 345 37.84 -23.21 14.05
C PHE A 345 36.80 -22.23 13.44
N ASP A 346 37.11 -21.26 12.58
CA ASP A 346 38.29 -21.06 11.72
C ASP A 346 39.09 -19.78 12.05
N GLY A 347 40.36 -19.79 11.64
CA GLY A 347 41.12 -18.57 11.35
C GLY A 347 42.29 -18.84 10.40
N ASP A 348 42.29 -18.24 9.20
CA ASP A 348 43.16 -17.11 8.86
C ASP A 348 42.90 -16.51 7.44
N GLU A 349 43.43 -15.30 7.20
CA GLU A 349 43.62 -14.55 5.94
C GLU A 349 42.91 -14.97 4.62
N GLY A 350 41.97 -14.13 4.14
CA GLY A 350 41.28 -14.33 2.85
C GLY A 350 40.47 -13.13 2.32
N SER A 351 41.12 -11.98 2.07
CA SER A 351 40.50 -10.67 1.74
C SER A 351 39.31 -10.64 0.75
N GLY A 352 38.13 -10.19 1.23
CA GLY A 352 37.22 -9.31 0.45
C GLY A 352 35.75 -9.71 0.27
N GLN A 353 34.97 -8.71 -0.15
CA GLN A 353 33.60 -8.79 -0.70
C GLN A 353 32.44 -9.23 0.22
N ASN A 354 31.93 -8.26 0.99
CA ASN A 354 30.59 -8.29 1.59
C ASN A 354 29.48 -8.04 0.52
N VAL A 355 29.56 -8.74 -0.62
CA VAL A 355 28.83 -8.43 -1.88
C VAL A 355 27.96 -9.61 -2.37
N ASP A 356 28.20 -10.83 -1.85
CA ASP A 356 27.62 -12.06 -2.41
C ASP A 356 26.42 -12.64 -1.64
N LYS A 357 26.27 -12.34 -0.34
CA LYS A 357 25.21 -12.98 0.48
C LYS A 357 23.80 -12.62 -0.03
N THR A 358 23.53 -11.34 -0.21
CA THR A 358 22.26 -10.83 -0.78
C THR A 358 22.03 -11.24 -2.25
N LYS A 359 23.09 -11.64 -2.98
CA LYS A 359 22.93 -12.26 -4.31
C LYS A 359 22.52 -13.72 -4.22
N SER A 360 23.05 -14.49 -3.26
CA SER A 360 22.61 -15.88 -3.05
C SER A 360 21.12 -15.91 -2.76
N ASP A 361 20.67 -15.18 -1.73
CA ASP A 361 19.27 -15.15 -1.31
C ASP A 361 18.31 -14.81 -2.47
N SER A 362 18.72 -13.85 -3.32
CA SER A 362 17.98 -13.45 -4.52
C SER A 362 17.98 -14.53 -5.61
N GLN A 363 19.13 -15.20 -5.83
CA GLN A 363 19.29 -16.26 -6.82
C GLN A 363 18.54 -17.54 -6.41
N ASP A 364 18.59 -17.91 -5.14
CA ASP A 364 17.94 -19.11 -4.61
C ASP A 364 16.40 -18.99 -4.70
N MET A 365 15.85 -17.78 -4.51
CA MET A 365 14.44 -17.48 -4.78
C MET A 365 14.07 -17.55 -6.27
N ILE A 366 14.94 -17.10 -7.18
CA ILE A 366 14.76 -17.25 -8.64
C ILE A 366 14.75 -18.73 -9.01
N ASP A 367 15.74 -19.49 -8.55
CA ASP A 367 15.91 -20.92 -8.82
C ASP A 367 14.70 -21.73 -8.33
N LEU A 368 14.23 -21.49 -7.10
CA LEU A 368 13.05 -22.13 -6.54
C LEU A 368 11.78 -21.81 -7.35
N ALA A 369 11.60 -20.55 -7.77
CA ALA A 369 10.43 -20.14 -8.56
C ALA A 369 10.43 -20.73 -9.98
N ILE A 370 11.60 -20.80 -10.63
CA ILE A 370 11.76 -21.47 -11.94
C ILE A 370 11.44 -22.97 -11.79
N LYS A 371 11.99 -23.64 -10.78
CA LYS A 371 11.76 -25.06 -10.50
C LYS A 371 10.28 -25.37 -10.28
N ASN A 372 9.62 -24.63 -9.39
CA ASN A 372 8.20 -24.77 -9.07
C ASN A 372 7.30 -24.52 -10.28
N TYR A 373 7.65 -23.55 -11.15
CA TYR A 373 6.90 -23.31 -12.38
C TYR A 373 7.03 -24.45 -13.38
N VAL A 374 8.25 -24.94 -13.63
CA VAL A 374 8.51 -26.03 -14.59
C VAL A 374 7.86 -27.33 -14.13
N GLN A 375 7.94 -27.68 -12.84
CA GLN A 375 7.27 -28.86 -12.29
C GLN A 375 5.75 -28.79 -12.46
N LYS A 376 5.11 -27.67 -12.06
CA LYS A 376 3.66 -27.48 -12.26
C LYS A 376 3.21 -27.47 -13.72
N LYS A 377 4.11 -27.20 -14.67
CA LYS A 377 3.80 -27.37 -16.11
C LYS A 377 3.88 -28.82 -16.56
N PHE A 378 4.86 -29.60 -16.08
CA PHE A 378 4.93 -31.03 -16.37
C PHE A 378 3.80 -31.84 -15.72
N GLU A 379 3.34 -31.49 -14.52
CA GLU A 379 2.12 -32.04 -13.89
C GLU A 379 0.88 -31.88 -14.80
N LEU A 380 0.79 -30.75 -15.52
CA LEU A 380 -0.26 -30.46 -16.50
C LEU A 380 0.03 -31.03 -17.91
N GLY A 381 1.11 -31.79 -18.10
CA GLY A 381 1.54 -32.33 -19.39
C GLY A 381 2.07 -31.28 -20.39
N ILE A 382 2.34 -30.05 -19.94
CA ILE A 382 2.78 -28.92 -20.76
C ILE A 382 4.30 -28.77 -20.68
N LYS A 383 4.97 -28.68 -21.84
CA LYS A 383 6.40 -28.29 -21.91
C LYS A 383 6.53 -26.77 -22.07
N PRO A 384 6.96 -26.01 -21.05
CA PRO A 384 7.16 -24.56 -21.17
C PRO A 384 8.37 -24.25 -22.05
N THR A 385 8.40 -23.06 -22.67
CA THR A 385 9.60 -22.56 -23.35
C THR A 385 10.45 -21.68 -22.43
N ILE A 386 11.70 -21.42 -22.82
CA ILE A 386 12.58 -20.43 -22.16
C ILE A 386 11.87 -19.07 -22.04
N LYS A 387 11.10 -18.66 -23.06
CA LYS A 387 10.26 -17.45 -23.02
C LYS A 387 9.22 -17.48 -21.91
N ASN A 388 8.50 -18.60 -21.73
CA ASN A 388 7.49 -18.71 -20.67
C ASN A 388 8.08 -18.56 -19.26
N ILE A 389 9.35 -18.93 -19.09
CA ILE A 389 10.10 -18.73 -17.84
C ILE A 389 10.60 -17.27 -17.74
N ALA A 390 11.04 -16.67 -18.84
CA ALA A 390 11.43 -15.26 -18.88
C ALA A 390 10.26 -14.30 -18.58
N ASP A 391 9.04 -14.68 -18.97
CA ASP A 391 7.81 -13.91 -18.72
C ASP A 391 7.37 -13.93 -17.22
N LEU A 392 7.98 -14.74 -16.36
CA LEU A 392 7.69 -14.79 -14.92
C LEU A 392 8.01 -13.45 -14.22
N LYS A 393 7.14 -13.00 -13.30
CA LYS A 393 7.31 -11.73 -12.56
C LYS A 393 8.67 -11.67 -11.84
N ILE A 394 9.10 -12.76 -11.21
CA ILE A 394 10.41 -12.83 -10.53
C ILE A 394 11.61 -12.74 -11.49
N CYS A 395 11.52 -13.33 -12.69
CA CYS A 395 12.59 -13.25 -13.70
C CYS A 395 12.68 -11.84 -14.29
N ARG A 396 11.53 -11.21 -14.58
CA ARG A 396 11.47 -9.82 -15.06
C ARG A 396 11.97 -8.82 -14.02
N ASN A 397 11.51 -8.93 -12.77
CA ASN A 397 11.92 -8.03 -11.68
C ASN A 397 13.44 -8.10 -11.42
N ASN A 398 14.06 -9.28 -11.55
CA ASN A 398 15.51 -9.46 -11.40
C ASN A 398 16.29 -9.35 -12.72
N SER A 399 15.66 -8.90 -13.82
CA SER A 399 16.29 -8.73 -15.15
C SER A 399 16.97 -9.99 -15.73
N VAL A 400 16.52 -11.18 -15.34
CA VAL A 400 17.11 -12.47 -15.74
C VAL A 400 16.89 -12.70 -17.25
N ARG A 401 17.99 -12.87 -18.00
CA ARG A 401 17.96 -12.98 -19.45
C ARG A 401 17.68 -14.41 -19.89
N CYS A 402 17.08 -14.60 -21.05
CA CYS A 402 16.79 -15.93 -21.62
C CYS A 402 18.02 -16.87 -21.62
N LYS A 403 19.24 -16.34 -21.86
CA LYS A 403 20.48 -17.13 -21.82
C LYS A 403 20.85 -17.60 -20.40
N GLU A 404 20.62 -16.79 -19.37
CA GLU A 404 20.80 -17.23 -17.98
C GLU A 404 19.78 -18.31 -17.61
N ILE A 405 18.51 -18.12 -18.01
CA ILE A 405 17.44 -19.11 -17.79
C ILE A 405 17.81 -20.48 -18.34
N GLY A 406 18.46 -20.56 -19.52
CA GLY A 406 18.97 -21.81 -20.08
C GLY A 406 19.94 -22.54 -19.13
N PHE A 407 20.92 -21.83 -18.56
CA PHE A 407 21.84 -22.42 -17.58
C PHE A 407 21.17 -22.73 -16.24
N LEU A 408 20.17 -21.94 -15.81
CA LEU A 408 19.45 -22.18 -14.55
C LEU A 408 18.56 -23.43 -14.64
N VAL A 409 17.85 -23.67 -15.75
CA VAL A 409 17.06 -24.91 -15.90
C VAL A 409 17.95 -26.15 -15.97
N GLU A 410 19.14 -26.04 -16.57
CA GLU A 410 20.16 -27.11 -16.56
C GLU A 410 20.72 -27.36 -15.14
N LYS A 411 21.07 -26.30 -14.40
CA LYS A 411 21.47 -26.36 -12.98
C LYS A 411 20.40 -27.03 -12.10
N LEU A 412 19.12 -26.80 -12.41
CA LEU A 412 17.97 -27.35 -11.70
C LEU A 412 17.60 -28.79 -12.11
N GLY A 413 18.32 -29.40 -13.06
CA GLY A 413 18.11 -30.79 -13.47
C GLY A 413 17.05 -30.99 -14.56
N PHE A 414 16.77 -29.96 -15.37
CA PHE A 414 15.93 -30.05 -16.57
C PHE A 414 16.78 -29.95 -17.84
N GLN A 415 16.23 -30.37 -18.99
CA GLN A 415 16.96 -30.33 -20.27
C GLN A 415 16.31 -29.35 -21.26
N VAL A 416 17.10 -28.42 -21.80
CA VAL A 416 16.69 -27.56 -22.92
C VAL A 416 16.62 -28.41 -24.21
N GLU A 417 15.58 -28.19 -25.03
CA GLU A 417 15.46 -28.77 -26.36
C GLU A 417 16.61 -28.32 -27.28
N ASP A 418 17.45 -29.25 -27.75
CA ASP A 418 18.38 -28.98 -28.86
C ASP A 418 17.62 -28.97 -30.19
N ASN A 419 17.38 -27.76 -30.72
CA ASN A 419 16.69 -27.56 -31.99
C ASN A 419 17.19 -26.32 -32.72
N SER A 420 18.18 -26.50 -33.60
CA SER A 420 18.83 -25.45 -34.38
C SER A 420 17.93 -24.68 -35.36
N ASN A 421 16.67 -25.10 -35.55
CA ASN A 421 15.68 -24.39 -36.37
C ASN A 421 14.78 -23.42 -35.57
N LYS A 422 14.90 -23.39 -34.24
CA LYS A 422 14.16 -22.48 -33.36
C LYS A 422 15.03 -21.33 -32.87
N ILE A 423 14.41 -20.18 -32.58
CA ILE A 423 15.07 -19.13 -31.81
C ILE A 423 15.20 -19.54 -30.34
N PHE A 424 16.25 -19.11 -29.66
CA PHE A 424 16.60 -19.60 -28.31
C PHE A 424 15.49 -19.40 -27.26
N SER A 425 14.64 -18.38 -27.40
CA SER A 425 13.49 -18.16 -26.52
C SER A 425 12.40 -19.24 -26.64
N ASP A 426 12.33 -19.92 -27.77
CA ASP A 426 11.21 -20.79 -28.16
C ASP A 426 11.56 -22.27 -28.04
N LEU A 427 12.78 -22.57 -27.57
CA LEU A 427 13.20 -23.91 -27.13
C LEU A 427 12.39 -24.34 -25.91
N GLN A 428 11.89 -25.56 -25.95
CA GLN A 428 11.11 -26.16 -24.86
C GLN A 428 12.02 -26.72 -23.77
N ILE A 429 11.53 -26.71 -22.53
CA ILE A 429 12.14 -27.41 -21.41
C ILE A 429 11.52 -28.81 -21.31
N ASN A 430 12.38 -29.80 -21.10
CA ASN A 430 12.04 -31.20 -20.90
C ASN A 430 12.35 -31.61 -19.46
N GLY A 431 11.55 -32.52 -18.90
CA GLY A 431 11.96 -33.27 -17.72
C GLY A 431 13.15 -34.20 -18.05
N ASN A 432 13.90 -34.57 -17.01
CA ASN A 432 14.91 -35.63 -17.04
C ASN A 432 14.25 -37.02 -17.16
#